data_AF-A0A1V5NIC4-F1
#
_entry.id   AF-A0A1V5NIC4-F1
#
_cell.length_a   1.000
_cell.length_b   1.000
_cell.length_c   1.000
_cell.angle_alpha   90.00
_cell.angle_beta   90.00
_cell.angle_gamma   90.00
#
_symmetry.space_group_name_H-M   'P 1'
#
loop_
_entity.id
_entity.type
_entity.pdbx_description
1 polymer ?
#
loop_
_entity_poly.entity_id
_entity_poly.type
_entity_poly.pdbx_seq_one_letter_code
_entity_poly.pdbx_strand_id
1 'polypeptide(L)'
;MHVTAEVAAHQLIFDDTTILEFNTNFKVKPPFRSKQDIVALMEGIADGTIDCICSDHSPEDEETKVVEFDFAAFGISGIETAFAVATTACQNRVGIERIIESVTVSPRKVFGLPVPEIKVGEKAELTIFNPGLKWVFEASTMVSKSKNTPFSGMELTGKPLAIYSNGIFQVCPTPVVQKN
;
A
#
# COMPACT_ATOMS: atom_id res chain seq x y z
N MET A 1 3.65 14.90 25.55
CA MET A 1 2.56 14.10 24.94
C MET A 1 3.22 13.15 23.96
N HIS A 2 2.86 11.87 23.95
CA HIS A 2 3.37 10.89 22.99
C HIS A 2 2.25 10.56 22.01
N VAL A 3 2.30 11.17 20.82
CA VAL A 3 1.32 11.00 19.75
C VAL A 3 2.04 10.42 18.56
N THR A 4 1.44 9.42 17.93
CA THR A 4 1.93 8.78 16.72
C THR A 4 0.83 8.82 15.66
N ALA A 5 1.21 8.74 14.39
CA ALA A 5 0.29 8.79 13.26
C ALA A 5 0.68 7.78 12.18
N GLU A 6 -0.33 7.29 11.46
CA GLU A 6 -0.16 6.50 10.25
C GLU A 6 -0.96 7.09 9.10
N VAL A 7 -0.59 6.71 7.87
CA VAL A 7 -1.35 7.03 6.66
C VAL A 7 -1.51 5.78 5.79
N ALA A 8 -2.71 5.57 5.26
CA ALA A 8 -2.94 4.50 4.31
C ALA A 8 -2.30 4.82 2.96
N ALA A 9 -1.61 3.86 2.35
CA ALA A 9 -0.88 4.09 1.09
C ALA A 9 -1.77 4.64 -0.04
N HIS A 10 -3.06 4.25 -0.06
CA HIS A 10 -4.01 4.74 -1.05
C HIS A 10 -4.26 6.26 -0.96
N GLN A 11 -4.10 6.87 0.23
CA GLN A 11 -4.24 8.32 0.42
C GLN A 11 -3.09 9.12 -0.20
N LEU A 12 -2.00 8.47 -0.62
CA LEU A 12 -0.83 9.12 -1.19
C LEU A 12 -0.92 9.25 -2.72
N ILE A 13 -1.82 8.51 -3.38
CA ILE A 13 -1.85 8.41 -4.85
C ILE A 13 -3.11 8.99 -5.49
N PHE A 14 -4.23 9.05 -4.76
CA PHE A 14 -5.49 9.57 -5.29
C PHE A 14 -5.91 10.84 -4.56
N ASP A 15 -6.48 11.77 -5.32
CA ASP A 15 -7.10 12.99 -4.80
C ASP A 15 -8.62 12.97 -5.00
N ASP A 16 -9.30 13.98 -4.44
CA ASP A 16 -10.75 14.14 -4.49
C ASP A 16 -11.35 14.30 -5.90
N THR A 17 -10.55 14.52 -6.94
CA THR A 17 -11.05 14.50 -8.33
C THR A 17 -11.28 13.08 -8.85
N THR A 18 -10.68 12.07 -8.21
CA THR A 18 -10.78 10.67 -8.68
C THR A 18 -12.17 10.06 -8.42
N ILE A 19 -12.93 10.62 -7.47
CA ILE A 19 -14.29 10.15 -7.17
C ILE A 19 -15.37 10.72 -8.12
N LEU A 20 -15.02 11.63 -9.02
CA LEU A 20 -15.98 12.30 -9.92
C LEU A 20 -16.67 11.35 -10.90
N GLU A 21 -16.05 10.21 -11.19
CA GLU A 21 -16.62 9.15 -12.04
C GLU A 21 -17.53 8.18 -11.26
N PHE A 22 -17.71 8.40 -9.94
CA PHE A 22 -18.54 7.57 -9.06
C PHE A 22 -18.17 6.08 -9.05
N ASN A 23 -16.92 5.73 -9.41
CA ASN A 23 -16.42 4.38 -9.27
C ASN A 23 -16.28 4.04 -7.78
N THR A 24 -17.06 3.07 -7.32
CA THR A 24 -17.17 2.69 -5.91
C THR A 24 -15.87 2.14 -5.33
N ASN A 25 -14.92 1.69 -6.16
CA ASN A 25 -13.57 1.32 -5.71
C ASN A 25 -12.75 2.50 -5.19
N PHE A 26 -13.21 3.74 -5.38
CA PHE A 26 -12.62 4.93 -4.74
C PHE A 26 -13.34 5.35 -3.46
N LYS A 27 -14.38 4.62 -3.03
CA LYS A 27 -15.09 4.91 -1.78
C LYS A 27 -14.34 4.30 -0.59
N VAL A 28 -13.58 5.14 0.10
CA VAL A 28 -12.77 4.81 1.29
C VAL A 28 -13.07 5.73 2.46
N LYS A 29 -12.66 5.34 3.66
CA LYS A 29 -12.78 6.16 4.88
C LYS A 29 -11.45 6.16 5.61
N PRO A 30 -10.78 7.33 5.80
CA PRO A 30 -11.20 8.67 5.40
C PRO A 30 -11.26 8.86 3.87
N PRO A 31 -12.07 9.81 3.34
CA PRO A 31 -12.16 10.05 1.90
C PRO A 31 -10.88 10.70 1.36
N PHE A 32 -10.61 10.51 0.07
CA PHE A 32 -9.53 11.23 -0.62
C PHE A 32 -9.74 12.74 -0.52
N ARG A 33 -8.62 13.46 -0.44
CA ARG A 33 -8.56 14.92 -0.25
C ARG A 33 -7.80 15.58 -1.38
N SER A 34 -7.51 16.86 -1.24
CA SER A 34 -6.88 17.64 -2.31
C SER A 34 -5.46 17.14 -2.59
N LYS A 35 -4.92 17.50 -3.76
CA LYS A 35 -3.51 17.25 -4.10
C LYS A 35 -2.55 17.90 -3.10
N GLN A 36 -2.94 19.02 -2.50
CA GLN A 36 -2.15 19.68 -1.45
C GLN A 36 -2.06 18.82 -0.19
N ASP A 37 -3.15 18.15 0.18
CA ASP A 37 -3.16 17.22 1.32
C ASP A 37 -2.22 16.03 1.05
N ILE A 38 -2.21 15.48 -0.18
CA ILE A 38 -1.26 14.43 -0.58
C ILE A 38 0.19 14.88 -0.39
N VAL A 39 0.52 16.09 -0.84
CA VAL A 39 1.87 16.64 -0.68
C VAL A 39 2.23 16.78 0.80
N ALA A 40 1.31 17.30 1.61
CA ALA A 40 1.52 17.42 3.06
C ALA A 40 1.69 16.04 3.74
N LEU A 41 0.95 15.01 3.32
CA LEU A 41 1.14 13.65 3.82
C LEU A 41 2.53 13.10 3.47
N MET A 42 3.02 13.33 2.25
CA MET A 42 4.36 12.92 1.85
C MET A 42 5.46 13.66 2.63
N GLU A 43 5.28 14.96 2.87
CA GLU A 43 6.18 15.76 3.71
C GLU A 43 6.18 15.25 5.16
N GLY A 44 5.02 14.93 5.72
CA GLY A 44 4.91 14.35 7.06
C GLY A 44 5.55 12.97 7.19
N ILE A 45 5.53 12.14 6.13
CA ILE A 45 6.29 10.89 6.11
C ILE A 45 7.80 11.19 6.10
N ALA A 46 8.22 12.16 5.28
CA ALA A 46 9.63 12.50 5.08
C ALA A 46 10.28 13.09 6.35
N ASP A 47 9.56 13.96 7.08
CA ASP A 47 10.07 14.62 8.29
C ASP A 47 9.84 13.82 9.58
N GLY A 48 9.04 12.75 9.51
CA GLY A 48 8.75 11.87 10.65
C GLY A 48 7.53 12.27 11.47
N THR A 49 6.77 13.29 11.08
CA THR A 49 5.46 13.63 11.66
C THR A 49 4.46 12.48 11.52
N ILE A 50 4.53 11.74 10.41
CA ILE A 50 3.82 10.49 10.17
C ILE A 50 4.80 9.35 10.35
N ASP A 51 4.54 8.50 11.34
CA ASP A 51 5.43 7.40 11.71
C ASP A 51 5.38 6.27 10.67
N CYS A 52 4.17 5.92 10.25
CA CYS A 52 3.89 4.66 9.56
C CYS A 52 3.09 4.85 8.27
N ILE A 53 3.34 3.96 7.30
CA ILE A 53 2.44 3.74 6.16
C ILE A 53 1.74 2.40 6.36
N CYS A 54 0.41 2.37 6.23
CA CYS A 54 -0.40 1.15 6.33
C CYS A 54 -1.15 0.87 5.03
N SER A 55 -1.76 -0.32 4.92
CA SER A 55 -2.59 -0.68 3.76
C SER A 55 -4.03 -0.20 3.90
N ASP A 56 -4.53 -0.12 5.14
CA ASP A 56 -5.95 -0.01 5.48
C ASP A 56 -6.81 -0.98 4.64
N HIS A 57 -6.34 -2.23 4.59
CA HIS A 57 -6.96 -3.28 3.80
C HIS A 57 -8.33 -3.65 4.37
N SER A 58 -9.37 -3.20 3.67
CA SER A 58 -10.78 -3.41 4.02
C SER A 58 -11.51 -4.00 2.80
N PRO A 59 -11.33 -5.31 2.52
CA PRO A 59 -11.98 -5.98 1.40
C PRO A 59 -13.49 -6.04 1.62
N GLU A 60 -14.25 -5.78 0.56
CA GLU A 60 -15.71 -5.76 0.59
C GLU A 60 -16.27 -6.74 -0.44
N ASP A 61 -17.45 -7.30 -0.18
CA ASP A 61 -18.13 -8.17 -1.14
C ASP A 61 -18.51 -7.38 -2.41
N GLU A 62 -18.44 -8.04 -3.56
CA GLU A 62 -18.72 -7.41 -4.86
C GLU A 62 -20.10 -6.73 -4.90
N GLU A 63 -21.12 -7.37 -4.33
CA GLU A 63 -22.49 -6.83 -4.26
C GLU A 63 -22.56 -5.48 -3.53
N THR A 64 -21.68 -5.25 -2.55
CA THR A 64 -21.64 -3.97 -1.81
C THR A 64 -20.89 -2.87 -2.57
N LYS A 65 -20.20 -3.22 -3.65
CA LYS A 65 -19.46 -2.30 -4.52
C LYS A 65 -20.15 -2.11 -5.88
N VAL A 66 -21.00 -3.03 -6.33
CA VAL A 66 -21.81 -2.92 -7.56
C VAL A 66 -23.18 -2.32 -7.25
N VAL A 67 -23.16 -1.12 -6.67
CA VAL A 67 -24.33 -0.30 -6.32
C VAL A 67 -24.01 1.17 -6.57
N GLU A 68 -24.99 2.07 -6.43
CA GLU A 68 -24.74 3.51 -6.52
C GLU A 68 -23.73 3.96 -5.46
N PHE A 69 -22.92 4.96 -5.81
CA PHE A 69 -21.79 5.39 -4.99
C PHE A 69 -22.20 5.73 -3.57
N ASP A 70 -23.36 6.34 -3.35
CA ASP A 70 -23.86 6.68 -2.01
C ASP A 70 -24.17 5.45 -1.14
N PHE A 71 -24.63 4.35 -1.75
CA PHE A 71 -24.96 3.10 -1.07
C PHE A 71 -23.78 2.13 -0.95
N ALA A 72 -22.73 2.31 -1.75
CA ALA A 72 -21.58 1.42 -1.73
C ALA A 72 -20.88 1.37 -0.36
N ALA A 73 -20.30 0.22 -0.01
CA ALA A 73 -19.50 0.11 1.20
C ALA A 73 -18.20 0.94 1.09
N PHE A 74 -17.75 1.48 2.22
CA PHE A 74 -16.41 2.06 2.33
C PHE A 74 -15.39 0.94 2.46
N GLY A 75 -14.29 1.02 1.71
CA GLY A 75 -13.20 0.05 1.82
C GLY A 75 -12.70 -0.43 0.47
N ILE A 76 -11.40 -0.79 0.46
CA ILE A 76 -10.69 -1.33 -0.69
C ILE A 76 -9.73 -2.44 -0.29
N SER A 77 -9.46 -3.32 -1.26
CA SER A 77 -8.37 -4.26 -1.20
C SER A 77 -7.05 -3.61 -1.60
N GLY A 78 -6.08 -3.58 -0.69
CA GLY A 78 -4.79 -2.90 -0.91
C GLY A 78 -3.56 -3.52 -0.25
N ILE A 79 -3.69 -4.61 0.52
CA ILE A 79 -2.53 -5.20 1.21
C ILE A 79 -1.44 -5.70 0.25
N GLU A 80 -1.84 -6.25 -0.90
CA GLU A 80 -0.93 -6.79 -1.92
C GLU A 80 -0.18 -5.69 -2.70
N THR A 81 -0.69 -4.46 -2.68
CA THR A 81 -0.16 -3.32 -3.44
C THR A 81 0.43 -2.21 -2.56
N ALA A 82 0.23 -2.23 -1.24
CA ALA A 82 0.54 -1.12 -0.34
C ALA A 82 1.97 -0.56 -0.50
N PHE A 83 2.98 -1.42 -0.50
CA PHE A 83 4.38 -0.99 -0.67
C PHE A 83 4.63 -0.35 -2.05
N ALA A 84 4.05 -0.94 -3.09
CA ALA A 84 4.19 -0.46 -4.45
C ALA A 84 3.46 0.86 -4.69
N VAL A 85 2.27 1.00 -4.14
CA VAL A 85 1.48 2.24 -4.17
C VAL A 85 2.24 3.35 -3.46
N ALA A 86 2.76 3.09 -2.25
CA ALA A 86 3.58 4.05 -1.52
C ALA A 86 4.84 4.45 -2.30
N THR A 87 5.56 3.45 -2.86
CA THR A 87 6.76 3.69 -3.67
C THR A 87 6.46 4.49 -4.93
N THR A 88 5.33 4.21 -5.59
CA THR A 88 4.88 4.91 -6.81
C THR A 88 4.48 6.36 -6.50
N ALA A 89 3.72 6.56 -5.42
CA ALA A 89 3.24 7.88 -5.02
C ALA A 89 4.39 8.80 -4.57
N CYS A 90 5.29 8.27 -3.73
CA CYS A 90 6.35 9.05 -3.10
C CYS A 90 7.60 9.27 -3.97
N GLN A 91 7.57 8.88 -5.25
CA GLN A 91 8.73 9.00 -6.14
C GLN A 91 9.33 10.40 -6.09
N ASN A 92 10.65 10.47 -5.87
CA ASN A 92 11.44 11.70 -5.80
C ASN A 92 11.10 12.66 -4.63
N ARG A 93 10.20 12.29 -3.71
CA ARG A 93 9.84 13.08 -2.52
C ARG A 93 10.25 12.42 -1.21
N VAL A 94 10.06 11.11 -1.10
CA VAL A 94 10.47 10.32 0.06
C VAL A 94 11.48 9.28 -0.38
N GLY A 95 12.62 9.20 0.31
CA GLY A 95 13.65 8.19 0.05
C GLY A 95 13.14 6.77 0.31
N ILE A 96 13.64 5.79 -0.45
CA ILE A 96 13.18 4.40 -0.35
C ILE A 96 13.46 3.81 1.04
N GLU A 97 14.55 4.21 1.69
CA GLU A 97 14.91 3.81 3.05
C GLU A 97 13.84 4.26 4.06
N ARG A 98 13.33 5.49 3.90
CA ARG A 98 12.28 6.03 4.77
C ARG A 98 10.94 5.32 4.53
N ILE A 99 10.61 5.01 3.27
CA ILE A 99 9.43 4.21 2.94
C ILE A 99 9.52 2.82 3.59
N ILE A 100 10.67 2.13 3.44
CA ILE A 100 10.91 0.82 4.08
C ILE A 100 10.78 0.94 5.60
N GLU A 101 11.40 1.95 6.22
CA GLU A 101 11.31 2.19 7.66
C GLU A 101 9.85 2.33 8.11
N SER A 102 9.06 3.13 7.39
CA SER A 102 7.65 3.41 7.70
C SER A 102 6.72 2.21 7.62
N VAL A 103 7.09 1.15 6.89
CA VAL A 103 6.29 -0.09 6.77
C VAL A 103 6.90 -1.27 7.55
N THR A 104 8.07 -1.11 8.18
CA THR A 104 8.77 -2.20 8.90
C THR A 104 9.15 -1.82 10.32
N VAL A 105 10.07 -0.87 10.49
CA VAL A 105 10.69 -0.50 11.76
C VAL A 105 9.81 0.45 12.56
N SER A 106 9.25 1.50 11.93
CA SER A 106 8.41 2.48 12.61
C SER A 106 7.19 1.85 13.27
N PRO A 107 6.39 0.97 12.61
CA PRO A 107 5.25 0.33 13.25
C PRO A 107 5.66 -0.45 14.50
N ARG A 108 6.78 -1.18 14.43
CA ARG A 108 7.30 -1.92 15.59
C ARG A 108 7.70 -1.00 16.74
N LYS A 109 8.38 0.12 16.46
CA LYS A 109 8.72 1.13 17.48
C LYS A 109 7.46 1.73 18.11
N VAL A 110 6.48 2.13 17.31
CA VAL A 110 5.20 2.70 17.77
C VAL A 110 4.46 1.73 18.71
N PHE A 111 4.43 0.44 18.37
CA PHE A 111 3.77 -0.58 19.19
C PHE A 111 4.67 -1.21 20.28
N GLY A 112 5.90 -0.74 20.46
CA GLY A 112 6.83 -1.30 21.46
C GLY A 112 7.25 -2.75 21.19
N LEU A 113 7.25 -3.18 19.93
CA LEU A 113 7.63 -4.51 19.50
C LEU A 113 9.13 -4.59 19.17
N PRO A 114 9.78 -5.78 19.31
CA PRO A 114 11.17 -5.97 18.93
C PRO A 114 11.39 -5.65 17.46
N VAL A 115 12.44 -4.88 17.13
CA VAL A 115 12.83 -4.59 15.74
C VAL A 115 13.74 -5.72 15.25
N PRO A 116 13.44 -6.36 14.11
CA PRO A 116 14.24 -7.46 13.61
C PRO A 116 15.56 -6.93 13.01
N GLU A 117 16.64 -7.68 13.21
CA GLU A 117 17.94 -7.38 12.61
C GLU A 117 18.28 -8.42 11.54
N ILE A 118 18.91 -7.98 10.45
CA ILE A 118 19.47 -8.90 9.44
C ILE A 118 20.86 -9.32 9.93
N LYS A 119 20.90 -10.36 10.76
CA LYS A 119 22.11 -10.86 11.42
C LYS A 119 22.09 -12.38 11.57
N VAL A 120 23.26 -13.00 11.56
CA VAL A 120 23.41 -14.44 11.82
C VAL A 120 22.86 -14.79 13.22
N GLY A 121 21.98 -15.78 13.28
CA GLY A 121 21.33 -16.24 14.50
C GLY A 121 19.93 -15.66 14.73
N GLU A 122 19.53 -14.62 13.98
CA GLU A 122 18.19 -14.03 14.07
C GLU A 122 17.16 -14.78 13.23
N LYS A 123 15.87 -14.63 13.59
CA LYS A 123 14.76 -15.19 12.81
C LYS A 123 14.69 -14.48 11.45
N ALA A 124 14.77 -15.25 10.36
CA ALA A 124 14.60 -14.70 9.02
C ALA A 124 13.12 -14.44 8.72
N GLU A 125 12.76 -13.15 8.69
CA GLU A 125 11.47 -12.62 8.24
C GLU A 125 11.77 -11.55 7.19
N LEU A 126 11.83 -11.95 5.92
CA LEU A 126 12.43 -11.16 4.86
C LEU A 126 11.48 -11.01 3.67
N THR A 127 11.49 -9.83 3.06
CA THR A 127 10.84 -9.58 1.78
C THR A 127 11.90 -9.27 0.74
N ILE A 128 11.85 -9.97 -0.39
CA ILE A 128 12.65 -9.68 -1.58
C ILE A 128 11.78 -8.82 -2.49
N PHE A 129 12.28 -7.65 -2.88
CA PHE A 129 11.57 -6.71 -3.74
C PHE A 129 12.56 -6.01 -4.67
N ASN A 130 12.06 -5.47 -5.78
CA ASN A 130 12.83 -4.62 -6.68
C ASN A 130 12.25 -3.20 -6.66
N PRO A 131 12.96 -2.21 -6.08
CA PRO A 131 12.45 -0.85 -5.92
C PRO A 131 12.24 -0.11 -7.25
N GLY A 132 12.95 -0.50 -8.32
CA GLY A 132 12.85 0.14 -9.64
C GLY A 132 11.99 -0.61 -10.66
N LEU A 133 11.54 -1.82 -10.33
CA LEU A 133 10.74 -2.62 -11.26
C LEU A 133 9.33 -2.04 -11.37
N LYS A 134 8.92 -1.76 -12.60
CA LYS A 134 7.57 -1.33 -12.96
C LYS A 134 6.74 -2.47 -13.51
N TRP A 135 5.43 -2.48 -13.24
CA TRP A 135 4.48 -3.42 -13.83
C TRP A 135 3.06 -2.87 -13.79
N VAL A 136 2.23 -3.30 -14.74
CA VAL A 136 0.79 -3.05 -14.68
C VAL A 136 0.18 -4.05 -13.70
N PHE A 137 -0.47 -3.55 -12.66
CA PHE A 137 -1.17 -4.36 -11.68
C PHE A 137 -2.57 -4.69 -12.17
N GLU A 138 -2.96 -5.97 -12.06
CA GLU A 138 -4.30 -6.42 -12.45
C GLU A 138 -4.98 -7.10 -11.26
N ALA A 139 -6.21 -6.69 -10.95
CA ALA A 139 -6.97 -7.24 -9.83
C ALA A 139 -7.21 -8.76 -9.97
N SER A 140 -7.25 -9.26 -11.21
CA SER A 140 -7.35 -10.70 -11.51
C SER A 140 -6.18 -11.52 -10.95
N THR A 141 -5.02 -10.88 -10.69
CA THR A 141 -3.82 -11.53 -10.14
C THR A 141 -3.79 -11.57 -8.61
N MET A 142 -4.71 -10.87 -7.94
CA MET A 142 -4.76 -10.82 -6.48
C MET A 142 -5.04 -12.19 -5.86
N VAL A 143 -4.51 -12.42 -4.68
CA VAL A 143 -4.83 -13.59 -3.85
C VAL A 143 -6.04 -13.32 -2.95
N SER A 144 -6.27 -12.07 -2.54
CA SER A 144 -7.45 -11.66 -1.77
C SER A 144 -8.74 -12.20 -2.38
N LYS A 145 -9.69 -12.61 -1.53
CA LYS A 145 -11.00 -13.08 -1.98
C LYS A 145 -11.76 -11.98 -2.73
N SER A 146 -11.71 -10.76 -2.23
CA SER A 146 -12.29 -9.60 -2.90
C SER A 146 -11.28 -8.92 -3.83
N LYS A 147 -11.80 -8.47 -4.97
CA LYS A 147 -11.06 -7.77 -6.04
C LYS A 147 -11.41 -6.27 -6.08
N ASN A 148 -12.07 -5.75 -5.05
CA ASN A 148 -12.48 -4.34 -4.96
C ASN A 148 -11.28 -3.41 -4.77
N THR A 149 -10.59 -3.06 -5.86
CA THR A 149 -9.37 -2.26 -5.79
C THR A 149 -9.36 -1.19 -6.88
N PRO A 150 -8.98 0.05 -6.56
CA PRO A 150 -8.84 1.10 -7.56
C PRO A 150 -7.56 0.96 -8.40
N PHE A 151 -6.66 0.04 -8.04
CA PHE A 151 -5.33 -0.06 -8.65
C PHE A 151 -5.27 -0.90 -9.94
N SER A 152 -6.35 -1.57 -10.33
CA SER A 152 -6.33 -2.43 -11.52
C SER A 152 -6.06 -1.60 -12.79
N GLY A 153 -5.16 -2.07 -13.63
CA GLY A 153 -4.69 -1.38 -14.84
C GLY A 153 -3.65 -0.28 -14.59
N MET A 154 -3.29 0.01 -13.33
CA MET A 154 -2.27 1.03 -13.02
C MET A 154 -0.85 0.46 -13.14
N GLU A 155 0.07 1.25 -13.69
CA GLU A 155 1.51 0.97 -13.59
C GLU A 155 2.01 1.31 -12.18
N LEU A 156 2.47 0.31 -11.43
CA LEU A 156 3.09 0.47 -10.12
C LEU A 156 4.60 0.24 -10.20
N THR A 157 5.34 0.86 -9.29
CA THR A 157 6.79 0.75 -9.12
C THR A 157 7.12 0.21 -7.73
N GLY A 158 8.18 -0.59 -7.59
CA GLY A 158 8.58 -1.16 -6.30
C GLY A 158 7.94 -2.52 -6.05
N LYS A 159 8.29 -3.50 -6.88
CA LYS A 159 7.60 -4.80 -6.93
C LYS A 159 8.10 -5.78 -5.86
N PRO A 160 7.23 -6.31 -4.98
CA PRO A 160 7.54 -7.48 -4.17
C PRO A 160 7.70 -8.72 -5.08
N LEU A 161 8.76 -9.49 -4.83
CA LEU A 161 9.12 -10.65 -5.65
C LEU A 161 8.95 -11.97 -4.88
N ALA A 162 9.31 -11.98 -3.60
CA ALA A 162 9.18 -13.15 -2.74
C ALA A 162 9.21 -12.75 -1.27
N ILE A 163 8.71 -13.63 -0.41
CA ILE A 163 8.76 -13.50 1.03
C ILE A 163 9.35 -14.78 1.61
N TYR A 164 10.20 -14.65 2.62
CA TYR A 164 10.60 -15.73 3.51
C TYR A 164 10.04 -15.46 4.90
N SER A 165 9.14 -16.31 5.37
CA SER A 165 8.51 -16.18 6.68
C SER A 165 8.25 -17.54 7.29
N ASN A 166 8.50 -17.71 8.59
CA ASN A 166 8.27 -18.96 9.31
C ASN A 166 8.88 -20.22 8.64
N GLY A 167 10.07 -20.07 8.04
CA GLY A 167 10.74 -21.18 7.35
C GLY A 167 10.25 -21.46 5.93
N ILE A 168 9.28 -20.70 5.43
CA ILE A 168 8.64 -20.91 4.13
C ILE A 168 9.10 -19.80 3.18
N PHE A 169 9.65 -20.19 2.04
CA PHE A 169 9.93 -19.30 0.93
C PHE A 169 8.76 -19.33 -0.06
N GLN A 170 8.14 -18.17 -0.30
CA GLN A 170 7.03 -18.03 -1.22
C GLN A 170 7.32 -16.94 -2.24
N VAL A 171 7.20 -17.28 -3.51
CA VAL A 171 7.32 -16.33 -4.62
C VAL A 171 5.98 -15.61 -4.81
N CYS A 172 6.02 -14.29 -4.98
CA CYS A 172 4.83 -13.51 -5.28
C CYS A 172 4.28 -13.92 -6.67
N PRO A 173 2.95 -13.96 -6.86
CA PRO A 173 2.37 -14.24 -8.17
C PRO A 173 2.98 -13.33 -9.24
N THR A 174 3.50 -13.93 -10.30
CA THR A 174 4.05 -13.15 -11.42
C THR A 174 2.88 -12.69 -12.29
N PRO A 175 2.77 -11.39 -12.61
CA PRO A 175 1.82 -10.93 -13.61
C PRO A 175 2.10 -11.67 -14.92
N VAL A 176 1.05 -12.10 -15.61
CA VAL A 176 1.18 -12.60 -16.97
C VAL A 176 1.76 -11.44 -17.79
N VAL A 177 3.04 -11.55 -18.17
CA VAL A 177 3.66 -10.60 -19.08
C VAL A 177 2.85 -10.66 -20.38
N GLN A 178 2.15 -9.59 -20.73
CA GLN A 178 1.62 -9.47 -22.09
C GLN A 178 2.82 -9.57 -23.03
N LYS A 179 2.89 -10.68 -23.77
CA LYS A 179 3.77 -10.77 -24.92
C LYS A 179 3.29 -9.72 -25.91
N ASN A 180 4.14 -8.73 -26.19
CA ASN A 180 4.03 -7.91 -27.39
C ASN A 180 4.03 -8.81 -28.64
#